data_AF-N6TL11-F1
#
_entry.id   AF-N6TL11-F1
#
_cell.length_a   1.000
_cell.length_b   1.000
_cell.length_c   1.000
_cell.angle_alpha   90.00
_cell.angle_beta   90.00
_cell.angle_gamma   90.00
#
_symmetry.space_group_name_H-M   'P 1'
#
loop_
_entity.id
_entity.type
_entity.pdbx_description
1 polymer ?
#
loop_
_entity_poly.entity_id
_entity_poly.type
_entity_poly.pdbx_seq_one_letter_code
_entity_poly.pdbx_strand_id
1 'polypeptide(L)'
;MWKETPIPMYLEFHMFNWTNAHLVAKDSGIKPAFVDLGPYVFYEHHIRDNVTFHDNDTITYLNKRLWHFEADKSNGTLEDVITILNPLVVIVANVIKDEHYLVKRAVNFFLEEKGESLFLHKNVRELLFDGYDDGLIDIALKLNISGFNLPFTKFGWFVDRNGSATYDGVFNMYSGGNDIRKLGLITRWNYEHETSYYPGECAVVNGSSGELWYAPHDDKEVAIFSPDMCSNVKLHRSGTFTLYGIEGNEYVGQDDVFDNGTKYESSKCYASGVRTGVKVENSTSAKRHIAEGVPQGPVISPLLHTLYATYISKLPTTKIAQYADDMAILHIVLLCSCCGISHCTSPEFIDAVFRQMET
;
A
#
# COMPACT_ATOMS: atom_id res chain seq x y z
N MET A 1 -1.83 -4.39 -29.05
CA MET A 1 -2.96 -4.15 -28.12
C MET A 1 -2.73 -4.95 -26.84
N TRP A 2 -3.29 -6.14 -26.58
CA TRP A 2 -3.03 -6.79 -25.28
C TRP A 2 -1.54 -7.03 -24.96
N LYS A 3 -0.71 -7.44 -25.93
CA LYS A 3 0.73 -7.68 -25.68
C LYS A 3 1.50 -6.41 -25.26
N GLU A 4 1.04 -5.23 -25.68
CA GLU A 4 1.76 -3.97 -25.53
C GLU A 4 0.72 -2.84 -25.61
N THR A 5 0.48 -2.17 -24.48
CA THR A 5 -0.68 -1.28 -24.28
C THR A 5 -0.52 0.00 -25.10
N PRO A 6 -1.40 0.27 -26.10
CA PRO A 6 -1.25 1.40 -27.02
C PRO A 6 -1.87 2.70 -26.48
N ILE A 7 -2.37 2.68 -25.24
CA ILE A 7 -3.01 3.81 -24.57
C ILE A 7 -2.00 4.39 -23.58
N PRO A 8 -1.74 5.71 -23.59
CA PRO A 8 -0.85 6.31 -22.61
C PRO A 8 -1.48 6.26 -21.22
N MET A 9 -0.79 5.60 -20.28
CA MET A 9 -1.18 5.53 -18.87
C MET A 9 -0.26 6.43 -18.05
N TYR A 10 -0.75 6.93 -16.92
CA TYR A 10 0.02 7.76 -16.00
C TYR A 10 -0.24 7.31 -14.56
N LEU A 11 0.82 7.21 -13.77
CA LEU A 11 0.78 6.93 -12.34
C LEU A 11 1.19 8.21 -11.59
N GLU A 12 0.32 8.69 -10.70
CA GLU A 12 0.50 9.94 -9.96
C GLU A 12 0.77 9.63 -8.48
N PHE A 13 1.99 9.91 -8.00
CA PHE A 13 2.36 9.71 -6.59
C PHE A 13 2.12 10.98 -5.76
N HIS A 14 1.43 10.83 -4.63
CA HIS A 14 1.19 11.88 -3.64
C HIS A 14 1.97 11.57 -2.35
N MET A 15 2.95 12.42 -2.02
CA MET A 15 3.92 12.15 -0.95
C MET A 15 3.61 13.00 0.28
N PHE A 16 2.94 12.38 1.26
CA PHE A 16 2.54 13.05 2.51
C PHE A 16 3.73 13.34 3.43
N ASN A 17 4.32 14.53 3.29
CA ASN A 17 5.49 14.98 4.05
C ASN A 17 5.12 15.29 5.52
N TRP A 18 5.76 14.60 6.46
CA TRP A 18 5.51 14.69 7.90
C TRP A 18 6.21 15.92 8.54
N THR A 19 5.55 17.07 8.46
CA THR A 19 6.13 18.38 8.82
C THR A 19 6.52 18.54 10.30
N ASN A 20 5.95 17.73 11.21
CA ASN A 20 6.19 17.84 12.66
C ASN A 20 6.75 16.58 13.33
N ALA A 21 7.35 15.64 12.58
CA ALA A 21 7.87 14.38 13.10
C ALA A 21 8.81 14.55 14.32
N HIS A 22 9.68 15.56 14.26
CA HIS A 22 10.64 15.94 15.31
C HIS A 22 10.01 16.49 16.62
N LEU A 23 8.69 16.71 16.63
CA LEU A 23 7.89 17.07 17.80
C LEU A 23 7.12 15.84 18.32
N VAL A 24 6.47 15.08 17.44
CA VAL A 24 5.74 13.84 17.81
C VAL A 24 6.67 12.81 18.45
N ALA A 25 7.93 12.73 18.01
CA ALA A 25 8.97 11.88 18.59
C ALA A 25 9.59 12.42 19.91
N LYS A 26 8.90 13.35 20.60
CA LYS A 26 9.30 13.96 21.89
C LYS A 26 8.13 14.28 22.82
N ASP A 27 6.92 14.38 22.26
CA ASP A 27 5.66 14.54 22.97
C ASP A 27 4.55 13.91 22.13
N SER A 28 4.15 12.73 22.56
CA SER A 28 3.05 11.91 22.03
C SER A 28 1.65 12.54 22.15
N GLY A 29 1.49 13.64 22.89
CA GLY A 29 0.31 14.48 22.85
C GLY A 29 0.20 15.29 21.56
N ILE A 30 1.30 15.48 20.83
CA ILE A 30 1.35 16.24 19.58
C ILE A 30 0.83 15.37 18.43
N LYS A 31 -0.28 15.79 17.82
CA LYS A 31 -0.84 15.11 16.66
C LYS A 31 0.10 15.22 15.44
N PRO A 32 0.36 14.14 14.68
CA PRO A 32 1.03 14.19 13.38
C PRO A 32 0.37 15.15 12.39
N ALA A 33 1.19 15.94 11.70
CA ALA A 33 0.77 16.89 10.67
C ALA A 33 1.49 16.61 9.35
N PHE A 34 0.71 16.39 8.29
CA PHE A 34 1.19 16.06 6.95
C PHE A 34 0.81 17.14 5.95
N VAL A 35 1.65 17.33 4.95
CA VAL A 35 1.36 18.13 3.75
C VAL A 35 1.54 17.23 2.55
N ASP A 36 0.53 17.14 1.70
CA ASP A 36 0.65 16.48 0.39
C ASP A 36 1.63 17.25 -0.48
N LEU A 37 2.69 16.58 -0.93
CA LEU A 37 3.59 17.04 -1.98
C LEU A 37 3.36 16.12 -3.19
N GLY A 38 2.80 16.68 -4.25
CA GLY A 38 2.41 15.91 -5.44
C GLY A 38 1.52 16.71 -6.39
N PRO A 39 1.15 16.12 -7.53
CA PRO A 39 1.56 14.78 -7.97
C PRO A 39 3.02 14.75 -8.47
N TYR A 40 3.69 13.62 -8.26
CA TYR A 40 4.87 13.21 -9.03
C TYR A 40 4.41 12.20 -10.08
N VAL A 41 4.37 12.63 -11.34
CA VAL A 41 3.72 11.90 -12.43
C VAL A 41 4.74 11.05 -13.17
N PHE A 42 4.40 9.79 -13.42
CA PHE A 42 5.17 8.89 -14.28
C PHE A 42 4.29 8.40 -15.42
N TYR A 43 4.76 8.54 -16.66
CA TYR A 43 4.22 7.80 -17.80
C TYR A 43 4.48 6.30 -17.59
N GLU A 44 3.42 5.49 -17.73
CA GLU A 44 3.45 4.04 -17.50
C GLU A 44 3.15 3.27 -18.80
N HIS A 45 3.93 2.21 -19.06
CA HIS A 45 3.78 1.35 -20.24
C HIS A 45 3.94 -0.13 -19.88
N HIS A 46 2.97 -0.95 -20.30
CA HIS A 46 2.90 -2.39 -19.98
C HIS A 46 3.20 -3.28 -21.18
N ILE A 47 4.23 -4.12 -21.06
CA ILE A 47 4.65 -5.11 -22.06
C ILE A 47 4.47 -6.51 -21.50
N ARG A 48 3.84 -7.40 -22.26
CA ARG A 48 3.62 -8.81 -21.88
C ARG A 48 4.76 -9.64 -22.46
N ASP A 49 5.62 -10.10 -21.57
CA ASP A 49 6.84 -10.84 -21.90
C ASP A 49 6.63 -12.35 -21.72
N ASN A 50 7.52 -13.16 -22.31
CA ASN A 50 7.53 -14.63 -22.24
C ASN A 50 6.15 -15.30 -22.53
N VAL A 51 5.38 -14.72 -23.46
CA VAL A 51 4.00 -15.14 -23.76
C VAL A 51 3.96 -16.55 -24.37
N THR A 52 3.29 -17.47 -23.68
CA THR A 52 3.07 -18.86 -24.08
C THR A 52 1.58 -19.14 -24.19
N PHE A 53 1.13 -19.69 -25.33
CA PHE A 53 -0.24 -20.15 -25.55
C PHE A 53 -0.33 -21.65 -25.28
N HIS A 54 -1.47 -22.11 -24.75
CA HIS A 54 -1.69 -23.50 -24.36
C HIS A 54 -2.97 -24.08 -25.01
N ASP A 55 -2.97 -25.39 -25.25
CA ASP A 55 -4.09 -26.13 -25.86
C ASP A 55 -5.40 -26.14 -25.03
N ASN A 56 -5.39 -25.58 -23.83
CA ASN A 56 -6.54 -25.46 -22.92
C ASN A 56 -7.19 -24.06 -22.95
N ASP A 57 -6.93 -23.26 -23.99
CA ASP A 57 -7.39 -21.89 -24.15
C ASP A 57 -6.96 -20.95 -23.02
N THR A 58 -5.73 -21.14 -22.53
CA THR A 58 -5.06 -20.19 -21.63
C THR A 58 -3.77 -19.64 -22.23
N ILE A 59 -3.34 -18.49 -21.71
CA ILE A 59 -2.12 -17.78 -22.07
C ILE A 59 -1.35 -17.54 -20.77
N THR A 60 -0.11 -18.04 -20.70
CA THR A 60 0.85 -17.71 -19.64
C THR A 60 1.73 -16.55 -20.08
N TYR A 61 1.99 -15.59 -19.21
CA TYR A 61 2.84 -14.44 -19.50
C TYR A 61 3.47 -13.84 -18.23
N LEU A 62 4.48 -12.99 -18.46
CA LEU A 62 5.09 -12.10 -17.48
C LEU A 62 4.64 -10.66 -17.75
N ASN A 63 4.41 -9.87 -16.71
CA ASN A 63 4.06 -8.45 -16.86
C ASN A 63 5.30 -7.57 -16.63
N LYS A 64 5.70 -6.80 -17.65
CA LYS A 64 6.81 -5.85 -17.59
C LYS A 64 6.27 -4.43 -17.61
N ARG A 65 6.26 -3.78 -16.45
CA ARG A 65 5.89 -2.37 -16.27
C ARG A 65 7.11 -1.48 -16.45
N LEU A 66 6.94 -0.36 -17.15
CA LEU A 66 7.98 0.65 -17.41
C LEU A 66 7.45 2.00 -16.97
N TRP A 67 8.22 2.72 -16.15
CA TRP A 67 7.89 4.05 -15.66
C TRP A 67 8.93 5.09 -16.10
N HIS A 68 8.46 6.22 -16.62
CA HIS A 68 9.26 7.37 -17.01
C HIS A 68 8.72 8.64 -16.34
N PHE A 69 9.57 9.42 -15.67
CA PHE A 69 9.14 10.60 -14.90
C PHE A 69 8.78 11.78 -15.81
N GLU A 70 7.55 12.26 -15.69
CA GLU A 70 6.99 13.35 -16.48
C GLU A 70 7.10 14.67 -15.71
N ALA A 71 8.27 15.31 -15.80
CA ALA A 71 8.56 16.57 -15.08
C ALA A 71 7.53 17.68 -15.40
N ASP A 72 7.15 17.84 -16.67
CA ASP A 72 6.18 18.86 -17.11
C ASP A 72 4.73 18.62 -16.62
N LYS A 73 4.45 17.44 -16.05
CA LYS A 73 3.16 17.09 -15.42
C LYS A 73 3.21 17.11 -13.89
N SER A 74 4.41 17.20 -13.32
CA SER A 74 4.66 17.05 -11.89
C SER A 74 4.71 18.39 -11.17
N ASN A 75 4.26 18.42 -9.91
CA ASN A 75 4.25 19.62 -9.06
C ASN A 75 5.52 19.75 -8.19
N GLY A 76 6.57 19.01 -8.55
CA GLY A 76 7.82 18.89 -7.78
C GLY A 76 8.87 18.09 -8.54
N THR A 77 10.04 17.90 -7.94
CA THR A 77 11.16 17.15 -8.53
C THR A 77 11.43 15.83 -7.81
N LEU A 78 12.10 14.88 -8.49
CA LEU A 78 12.51 13.64 -7.84
C LEU A 78 13.58 13.83 -6.74
N GLU A 79 14.17 15.02 -6.63
CA GLU A 79 15.12 15.41 -5.58
C GLU A 79 14.43 16.10 -4.38
N ASP A 80 13.10 16.24 -4.40
CA ASP A 80 12.35 16.81 -3.28
C ASP A 80 12.47 15.90 -2.05
N VAL A 81 12.78 16.49 -0.89
CA VAL A 81 13.01 15.75 0.35
C VAL A 81 11.71 15.56 1.11
N ILE A 82 11.24 14.31 1.22
CA ILE A 82 10.05 13.95 1.99
C ILE A 82 10.48 13.42 3.36
N THR A 83 9.80 13.86 4.41
CA THR A 83 9.88 13.26 5.74
C THR A 83 8.81 12.19 5.86
N ILE A 84 9.19 10.92 6.05
CA ILE A 84 8.25 9.83 6.32
C ILE A 84 8.64 9.08 7.60
N LEU A 85 7.69 8.33 8.16
CA LEU A 85 7.97 7.28 9.13
C LEU A 85 8.94 6.26 8.53
N ASN A 86 10.00 5.84 9.24
CA ASN A 86 10.95 4.84 8.78
C ASN A 86 10.28 3.45 8.72
N PRO A 87 10.03 2.85 7.53
CA PRO A 87 9.29 1.59 7.45
C PRO A 87 10.10 0.41 7.99
N LEU A 88 11.44 0.46 7.92
CA LEU A 88 12.31 -0.64 8.35
C LEU A 88 12.36 -0.75 9.88
N VAL A 89 12.45 0.37 10.59
CA VAL A 89 12.28 0.43 12.06
C VAL A 89 10.92 -0.16 12.47
N VAL A 90 9.86 0.13 11.70
CA VAL A 90 8.49 -0.35 11.96
C VAL A 90 8.34 -1.85 11.71
N ILE A 91 8.93 -2.39 10.65
CA ILE A 91 8.97 -3.84 10.38
C ILE A 91 9.74 -4.56 11.49
N VAL A 92 10.93 -4.07 11.84
CA VAL A 92 11.75 -4.62 12.94
C VAL A 92 10.96 -4.62 14.25
N ALA A 93 10.32 -3.50 14.62
CA ALA A 93 9.52 -3.39 15.83
C ALA A 93 8.33 -4.38 15.85
N ASN A 94 7.64 -4.58 14.72
CA ASN A 94 6.55 -5.56 14.63
C ASN A 94 7.04 -7.02 14.69
N VAL A 95 8.21 -7.33 14.12
CA VAL A 95 8.78 -8.70 14.18
C VAL A 95 9.23 -9.04 15.59
N ILE A 96 9.87 -8.11 16.31
CA ILE A 96 10.32 -8.34 17.70
C ILE A 96 9.25 -8.06 18.77
N LYS A 97 8.00 -7.72 18.41
CA LYS A 97 6.98 -7.29 19.40
C LYS A 97 6.65 -8.36 20.44
N ASP A 98 6.73 -9.63 20.06
CA ASP A 98 6.42 -10.79 20.92
C ASP A 98 7.69 -11.41 21.57
N GLU A 99 8.88 -10.91 21.21
CA GLU A 99 10.16 -11.43 21.69
C GLU A 99 10.48 -11.11 23.16
N HIS A 100 11.44 -11.84 23.73
CA HIS A 100 11.86 -11.64 25.11
C HIS A 100 12.49 -10.24 25.34
N TYR A 101 12.33 -9.67 26.55
CA TYR A 101 12.73 -8.27 26.84
C TYR A 101 14.21 -7.98 26.56
N LEU A 102 15.09 -8.99 26.71
CA LEU A 102 16.52 -8.87 26.40
C LEU A 102 16.78 -8.66 24.90
N VAL A 103 15.99 -9.31 24.02
CA VAL A 103 16.09 -9.15 22.56
C VAL A 103 15.67 -7.73 22.17
N LYS A 104 14.51 -7.28 22.69
CA LYS A 104 14.00 -5.91 22.50
C LYS A 104 15.03 -4.86 22.95
N ARG A 105 15.65 -5.05 24.12
CA ARG A 105 16.69 -4.15 24.65
C ARG A 105 17.99 -4.19 23.84
N ALA A 106 18.36 -5.34 23.27
CA ALA A 106 19.53 -5.43 22.38
C ALA A 106 19.28 -4.68 21.05
N VAL A 107 18.10 -4.87 20.43
CA VAL A 107 17.74 -4.15 19.20
C VAL A 107 17.60 -2.65 19.46
N ASN A 108 17.02 -2.23 20.58
CA ASN A 108 17.01 -0.84 21.06
C ASN A 108 18.43 -0.26 21.10
N PHE A 109 19.39 -0.97 21.69
CA PHE A 109 20.77 -0.49 21.78
C PHE A 109 21.40 -0.33 20.39
N PHE A 110 21.18 -1.27 19.46
CA PHE A 110 21.70 -1.17 18.10
C PHE A 110 21.04 -0.04 17.29
N LEU A 111 19.74 0.21 17.46
CA LEU A 111 19.06 1.36 16.86
C LEU A 111 19.71 2.68 17.31
N GLU A 112 19.94 2.82 18.62
CA GLU A 112 20.63 3.99 19.20
C GLU A 112 22.10 4.11 18.74
N GLU A 113 22.84 3.00 18.68
CA GLU A 113 24.25 2.96 18.22
C GLU A 113 24.38 3.38 16.74
N LYS A 114 23.41 3.01 15.90
CA LYS A 114 23.36 3.39 14.48
C LYS A 114 22.79 4.77 14.23
N GLY A 115 22.14 5.39 15.22
CA GLY A 115 21.42 6.65 15.03
C GLY A 115 20.13 6.50 14.21
N GLU A 116 19.56 5.29 14.18
CA GLU A 116 18.30 5.01 13.48
C GLU A 116 17.14 5.76 14.13
N SER A 117 16.26 6.31 13.28
CA SER A 117 15.19 7.22 13.69
C SER A 117 13.81 6.70 13.28
N LEU A 118 12.81 6.99 14.12
CA LEU A 118 11.39 6.71 13.86
C LEU A 118 10.89 7.37 12.55
N PHE A 119 11.50 8.48 12.16
CA PHE A 119 11.27 9.15 10.88
C PHE A 119 12.58 9.38 10.14
N LEU A 120 12.54 9.34 8.81
CA LEU A 120 13.68 9.59 7.94
C LEU A 120 13.35 10.65 6.90
N HIS A 121 14.40 11.22 6.31
CA HIS A 121 14.32 12.23 5.26
C HIS A 121 14.99 11.66 4.01
N LYS A 122 14.25 11.53 2.92
CA LYS A 122 14.70 10.89 1.68
C LYS A 122 14.13 11.58 0.45
N ASN A 123 14.87 11.53 -0.64
CA ASN A 123 14.43 12.12 -1.90
C ASN A 123 13.34 11.25 -2.54
N VAL A 124 12.39 11.83 -3.28
CA VAL A 124 11.30 11.09 -3.93
C VAL A 124 11.81 9.93 -4.81
N ARG A 125 12.94 10.10 -5.51
CA ARG A 125 13.63 9.02 -6.23
C ARG A 125 13.99 7.82 -5.35
N GLU A 126 14.54 8.05 -4.16
CA GLU A 126 14.96 7.00 -3.23
C GLU A 126 13.76 6.27 -2.63
N LEU A 127 12.69 7.01 -2.31
CA LEU A 127 11.47 6.44 -1.76
C LEU A 127 10.69 5.62 -2.77
N LEU A 128 10.71 5.99 -4.06
CA LEU A 128 9.99 5.29 -5.11
C LEU A 128 10.84 4.18 -5.78
N PHE A 129 11.77 4.54 -6.66
CA PHE A 129 12.35 3.60 -7.64
C PHE A 129 13.85 3.28 -7.45
N ASP A 130 14.68 4.24 -7.02
CA ASP A 130 16.14 4.05 -6.89
C ASP A 130 16.49 3.19 -5.66
N GLY A 131 15.63 3.22 -4.65
CA GLY A 131 15.82 2.64 -3.32
C GLY A 131 16.96 3.29 -2.52
N TYR A 132 16.84 3.27 -1.19
CA TYR A 132 17.93 3.63 -0.29
C TYR A 132 18.48 2.42 0.48
N ASP A 133 19.79 2.46 0.72
CA ASP A 133 20.50 1.56 1.61
C ASP A 133 20.28 2.00 3.08
N ASP A 134 20.12 1.03 3.99
CA ASP A 134 19.71 1.25 5.39
C ASP A 134 20.42 0.25 6.33
N GLY A 135 20.80 0.71 7.53
CA GLY A 135 21.58 -0.10 8.48
C GLY A 135 20.86 -1.34 9.00
N LEU A 136 19.52 -1.33 9.00
CA LEU A 136 18.69 -2.42 9.53
C LEU A 136 18.54 -3.58 8.55
N ILE A 137 18.51 -3.31 7.23
CA ILE A 137 18.56 -4.36 6.20
C ILE A 137 19.86 -5.15 6.37
N ASP A 138 20.97 -4.42 6.46
CA ASP A 138 22.33 -4.93 6.56
C ASP A 138 22.56 -5.74 7.86
N ILE A 139 21.91 -5.36 8.98
CA ILE A 139 21.90 -6.11 10.24
C ILE A 139 21.03 -7.37 10.14
N ALA A 140 19.81 -7.28 9.61
CA ALA A 140 18.88 -8.41 9.60
C ALA A 140 19.37 -9.55 8.70
N LEU A 141 19.94 -9.23 7.53
CA LEU A 141 20.60 -10.20 6.65
C LEU A 141 21.77 -10.91 7.32
N LYS A 142 22.49 -10.26 8.26
CA LYS A 142 23.62 -10.83 9.01
C LYS A 142 23.18 -11.65 10.24
N LEU A 143 22.05 -11.29 10.86
CA LEU A 143 21.53 -11.99 12.04
C LEU A 143 20.65 -13.20 11.69
N ASN A 144 20.20 -13.33 10.43
CA ASN A 144 19.39 -14.46 9.95
C ASN A 144 18.19 -14.75 10.88
N ILE A 145 17.47 -13.69 11.24
CA ILE A 145 16.36 -13.73 12.21
C ILE A 145 15.21 -14.54 11.61
N SER A 146 14.73 -15.54 12.35
CA SER A 146 13.59 -16.38 11.95
C SER A 146 12.37 -15.54 11.53
N GLY A 147 12.01 -15.59 10.24
CA GLY A 147 10.90 -14.82 9.67
C GLY A 147 11.27 -13.45 9.09
N PHE A 148 12.51 -12.98 9.24
CA PHE A 148 13.02 -11.74 8.64
C PHE A 148 13.92 -12.04 7.43
N ASN A 149 13.33 -12.64 6.40
CA ASN A 149 14.00 -12.84 5.10
C ASN A 149 13.62 -11.68 4.17
N LEU A 150 14.47 -10.65 4.06
CA LEU A 150 14.29 -9.61 3.05
C LEU A 150 14.84 -10.11 1.70
N PRO A 151 14.04 -10.15 0.62
CA PRO A 151 14.53 -10.49 -0.72
C PRO A 151 15.22 -9.31 -1.44
N PHE A 152 15.32 -8.15 -0.78
CA PHE A 152 15.85 -6.89 -1.31
C PHE A 152 17.01 -6.35 -0.44
N THR A 153 17.96 -5.68 -1.09
CA THR A 153 19.12 -5.04 -0.42
C THR A 153 18.91 -3.56 -0.09
N LYS A 154 17.86 -2.96 -0.67
CA LYS A 154 17.46 -1.56 -0.49
C LYS A 154 15.98 -1.47 -0.17
N PHE A 155 15.54 -0.38 0.46
CA PHE A 155 14.12 -0.08 0.60
C PHE A 155 13.69 1.03 -0.37
N GLY A 156 12.57 0.81 -1.05
CA GLY A 156 11.84 1.76 -1.88
C GLY A 156 10.56 1.10 -2.36
N TRP A 157 9.46 1.85 -2.51
CA TRP A 157 8.13 1.27 -2.75
C TRP A 157 8.01 0.53 -4.10
N PHE A 158 8.81 0.89 -5.09
CA PHE A 158 8.87 0.32 -6.44
C PHE A 158 10.31 -0.07 -6.84
N VAL A 159 11.18 -0.32 -5.85
CA VAL A 159 12.58 -0.75 -6.08
C VAL A 159 12.62 -2.07 -6.85
N ASP A 160 13.61 -2.22 -7.75
CA ASP A 160 13.79 -3.37 -8.66
C ASP A 160 12.59 -3.72 -9.58
N ARG A 161 11.53 -2.92 -9.58
CA ARG A 161 10.32 -3.17 -10.38
C ARG A 161 10.39 -2.57 -11.79
N ASN A 162 10.99 -1.38 -11.95
CA ASN A 162 10.98 -0.68 -13.24
C ASN A 162 11.73 -1.44 -14.34
N GLY A 163 11.01 -1.88 -15.37
CA GLY A 163 11.53 -2.70 -16.46
C GLY A 163 11.76 -4.18 -16.12
N SER A 164 11.41 -4.61 -14.90
CA SER A 164 11.41 -6.02 -14.51
C SER A 164 10.18 -6.73 -15.08
N ALA A 165 10.37 -7.90 -15.68
CA ALA A 165 9.27 -8.75 -16.14
C ALA A 165 8.80 -9.74 -15.06
N THR A 166 9.64 -10.03 -14.07
CA THR A 166 9.39 -11.10 -13.08
C THR A 166 8.86 -10.60 -11.75
N TYR A 167 8.92 -9.29 -11.48
CA TYR A 167 8.50 -8.70 -10.20
C TYR A 167 7.00 -8.92 -9.91
N ASP A 168 6.14 -8.67 -10.90
CA ASP A 168 4.68 -8.86 -10.79
C ASP A 168 4.27 -10.35 -10.75
N GLY A 169 5.21 -11.28 -10.94
CA GLY A 169 4.95 -12.73 -10.98
C GLY A 169 4.49 -13.27 -12.33
N VAL A 170 4.13 -14.55 -12.35
CA VAL A 170 3.66 -15.28 -13.54
C VAL A 170 2.14 -15.30 -13.58
N PHE A 171 1.54 -14.80 -14.66
CA PHE A 171 0.10 -14.81 -14.89
C PHE A 171 -0.29 -15.94 -15.83
N ASN A 172 -1.43 -16.58 -15.58
CA ASN A 172 -2.15 -17.39 -16.56
C ASN A 172 -3.61 -16.94 -16.64
N MET A 173 -4.05 -16.57 -17.84
CA MET A 173 -5.40 -16.06 -18.12
C MET A 173 -6.05 -16.81 -19.28
N TYR A 174 -7.38 -16.77 -19.39
CA TYR A 174 -8.07 -17.34 -20.53
C TYR A 174 -7.89 -16.51 -21.82
N SER A 175 -7.69 -17.20 -22.95
CA SER A 175 -7.55 -16.60 -24.29
C SER A 175 -8.85 -16.03 -24.86
N GLY A 176 -10.00 -16.45 -24.31
CA GLY A 176 -11.33 -16.20 -24.87
C GLY A 176 -11.71 -17.11 -26.04
N GLY A 177 -10.87 -18.07 -26.45
CA GLY A 177 -11.08 -18.89 -27.66
C GLY A 177 -12.32 -19.79 -27.62
N ASN A 178 -12.49 -20.59 -26.55
CA ASN A 178 -13.68 -21.43 -26.36
C ASN A 178 -14.92 -20.65 -25.87
N ASP A 179 -14.73 -19.60 -25.07
CA ASP A 179 -15.81 -18.77 -24.53
C ASP A 179 -15.30 -17.34 -24.39
N ILE A 180 -15.80 -16.45 -25.24
CA ILE A 180 -15.38 -15.05 -25.28
C ILE A 180 -15.59 -14.35 -23.93
N ARG A 181 -16.58 -14.77 -23.12
CA ARG A 181 -16.88 -14.21 -21.79
C ARG A 181 -15.80 -14.51 -20.74
N LYS A 182 -14.78 -15.30 -21.09
CA LYS A 182 -13.59 -15.53 -20.25
C LYS A 182 -12.39 -14.68 -20.67
N LEU A 183 -12.45 -13.95 -21.78
CA LEU A 183 -11.32 -13.18 -22.31
C LEU A 183 -10.71 -12.26 -21.23
N GLY A 184 -9.42 -12.46 -20.96
CA GLY A 184 -8.66 -11.66 -19.99
C GLY A 184 -8.83 -12.05 -18.52
N LEU A 185 -9.75 -12.97 -18.18
CA LEU A 185 -9.88 -13.47 -16.81
C LEU A 185 -8.64 -14.30 -16.44
N ILE A 186 -7.94 -13.84 -15.40
CA ILE A 186 -6.82 -14.53 -14.77
C ILE A 186 -7.39 -15.71 -13.99
N THR A 187 -6.78 -16.89 -14.17
CA THR A 187 -7.14 -18.12 -13.47
C THR A 187 -6.03 -18.62 -12.54
N ARG A 188 -4.78 -18.21 -12.77
CA ARG A 188 -3.66 -18.47 -11.85
C ARG A 188 -2.68 -17.31 -11.80
N TRP A 189 -2.07 -17.13 -10.63
CA TRP A 189 -0.95 -16.23 -10.39
C TRP A 189 0.14 -16.99 -9.64
N ASN A 190 1.39 -16.89 -10.10
CA ASN A 190 2.52 -17.71 -9.64
C ASN A 190 2.20 -19.22 -9.61
N TYR A 191 1.46 -19.68 -10.64
CA TYR A 191 0.95 -21.04 -10.85
C TYR A 191 -0.17 -21.52 -9.90
N GLU A 192 -0.52 -20.75 -8.86
CA GLU A 192 -1.58 -21.09 -7.90
C GLU A 192 -2.93 -20.46 -8.26
N HIS A 193 -4.02 -21.09 -7.79
CA HIS A 193 -5.40 -20.60 -7.93
C HIS A 193 -5.86 -19.72 -6.76
N GLU A 194 -5.16 -19.78 -5.63
CA GLU A 194 -5.42 -19.04 -4.40
C GLU A 194 -4.10 -18.46 -3.89
N THR A 195 -4.11 -17.25 -3.33
CA THR A 195 -2.91 -16.61 -2.77
C THR A 195 -2.76 -16.94 -1.28
N SER A 196 -1.51 -17.05 -0.80
CA SER A 196 -1.22 -17.41 0.60
C SER A 196 -1.39 -16.25 1.60
N TYR A 197 -1.89 -15.09 1.16
CA TYR A 197 -1.99 -13.87 1.97
C TYR A 197 -3.34 -13.74 2.70
N TYR A 198 -4.39 -14.38 2.19
CA TYR A 198 -5.76 -14.31 2.72
C TYR A 198 -6.40 -15.71 2.81
N PRO A 199 -7.40 -15.93 3.68
CA PRO A 199 -8.17 -17.17 3.74
C PRO A 199 -9.42 -17.13 2.85
N GLY A 200 -9.82 -18.27 2.28
CA GLY A 200 -11.13 -18.43 1.61
C GLY A 200 -11.29 -17.55 0.37
N GLU A 201 -12.49 -16.99 0.15
CA GLU A 201 -12.84 -16.20 -1.05
C GLU A 201 -11.87 -15.05 -1.33
N CYS A 202 -11.31 -14.43 -0.29
CA CYS A 202 -10.32 -13.35 -0.38
C CYS A 202 -8.93 -13.82 -0.90
N ALA A 203 -8.67 -15.13 -0.93
CA ALA A 203 -7.48 -15.71 -1.51
C ALA A 203 -7.59 -15.87 -3.04
N VAL A 204 -8.80 -15.94 -3.58
CA VAL A 204 -9.05 -16.51 -4.91
C VAL A 204 -8.49 -15.61 -6.01
N VAL A 205 -7.67 -16.19 -6.89
CA VAL A 205 -7.13 -15.54 -8.10
C VAL A 205 -8.22 -15.57 -9.19
N ASN A 206 -9.00 -14.50 -9.26
CA ASN A 206 -10.12 -14.34 -10.20
C ASN A 206 -10.33 -12.87 -10.58
N GLY A 207 -10.88 -12.61 -11.76
CA GLY A 207 -10.99 -11.28 -12.36
C GLY A 207 -9.98 -11.05 -13.48
N SER A 208 -10.05 -9.90 -14.15
CA SER A 208 -9.08 -9.52 -15.18
C SER A 208 -7.91 -8.73 -14.60
N SER A 209 -6.91 -8.38 -15.42
CA SER A 209 -5.86 -7.41 -15.06
C SER A 209 -6.29 -5.94 -15.20
N GLY A 210 -7.59 -5.65 -15.35
CA GLY A 210 -8.12 -4.30 -15.65
C GLY A 210 -7.93 -3.83 -17.10
N GLU A 211 -6.94 -4.34 -17.82
CA GLU A 211 -6.57 -3.88 -19.17
C GLU A 211 -7.18 -4.68 -20.34
N LEU A 212 -7.68 -5.89 -20.09
CA LEU A 212 -8.31 -6.73 -21.11
C LEU A 212 -9.57 -7.38 -20.55
N TRP A 213 -10.68 -7.19 -21.28
CA TRP A 213 -11.99 -7.71 -20.95
C TRP A 213 -12.68 -8.24 -22.22
N TYR A 214 -13.64 -9.14 -22.06
CA TYR A 214 -14.76 -9.19 -22.99
C TYR A 214 -15.65 -7.95 -22.78
N ALA A 215 -16.43 -7.54 -23.79
CA ALA A 215 -17.38 -6.45 -23.62
C ALA A 215 -18.50 -6.87 -22.66
N PRO A 216 -18.58 -6.32 -21.41
CA PRO A 216 -19.61 -6.72 -20.45
C PRO A 216 -20.93 -6.13 -20.91
N HIS A 217 -22.01 -6.92 -20.91
CA HIS A 217 -23.29 -6.51 -21.48
C HIS A 217 -24.22 -5.98 -20.37
N ASP A 218 -24.76 -6.89 -19.57
CA ASP A 218 -25.61 -6.61 -18.40
C ASP A 218 -24.98 -7.08 -17.08
N ASP A 219 -23.68 -7.37 -17.13
CA ASP A 219 -22.89 -7.85 -16.00
C ASP A 219 -22.86 -6.77 -14.91
N LYS A 220 -23.47 -7.08 -13.76
CA LYS A 220 -23.64 -6.15 -12.63
C LYS A 220 -22.35 -5.89 -11.86
N GLU A 221 -21.47 -6.89 -11.86
CA GLU A 221 -20.21 -6.91 -11.15
C GLU A 221 -19.10 -7.31 -12.13
N VAL A 222 -17.94 -6.69 -12.00
CA VAL A 222 -16.68 -7.15 -12.62
C VAL A 222 -15.61 -7.28 -11.54
N ALA A 223 -14.68 -8.23 -11.70
CA ALA A 223 -13.56 -8.40 -10.78
C ALA A 223 -12.24 -8.03 -11.46
N ILE A 224 -11.37 -7.33 -10.73
CA ILE A 224 -9.97 -7.05 -11.11
C ILE A 224 -9.08 -7.78 -10.12
N PHE A 225 -8.20 -8.66 -10.59
CA PHE A 225 -7.11 -9.20 -9.79
C PHE A 225 -5.89 -8.28 -9.92
N SER A 226 -5.29 -7.90 -8.79
CA SER A 226 -4.07 -7.09 -8.76
C SER A 226 -2.99 -7.79 -7.93
N PRO A 227 -1.75 -7.93 -8.46
CA PRO A 227 -0.63 -8.50 -7.70
C PRO A 227 -0.21 -7.60 -6.53
N ASP A 228 -0.36 -6.27 -6.69
CA ASP A 228 -0.11 -5.27 -5.64
C ASP A 228 -1.08 -5.44 -4.45
N MET A 229 -2.28 -5.95 -4.75
CA MET A 229 -3.33 -6.25 -3.78
C MET A 229 -3.37 -7.73 -3.38
N CYS A 230 -2.45 -8.57 -3.86
CA CYS A 230 -2.41 -10.02 -3.58
C CYS A 230 -3.75 -10.79 -3.73
N SER A 231 -4.73 -10.23 -4.45
CA SER A 231 -6.15 -10.60 -4.36
C SER A 231 -7.00 -9.88 -5.44
N ASN A 232 -8.32 -10.01 -5.37
CA ASN A 232 -9.28 -9.43 -6.29
C ASN A 232 -10.23 -8.38 -5.66
N VAL A 233 -10.49 -7.31 -6.41
CA VAL A 233 -11.48 -6.27 -6.10
C VAL A 233 -12.69 -6.45 -7.01
N LYS A 234 -13.90 -6.39 -6.43
CA LYS A 234 -15.16 -6.34 -7.18
C LYS A 234 -15.58 -4.88 -7.39
N LEU A 235 -16.06 -4.58 -8.60
CA LEU A 235 -16.59 -3.27 -8.98
C LEU A 235 -18.02 -3.45 -9.50
N HIS A 236 -18.92 -2.56 -9.08
CA HIS A 236 -20.35 -2.62 -9.33
C HIS A 236 -20.75 -1.65 -10.44
N ARG A 237 -21.64 -2.07 -11.34
CA ARG A 237 -22.16 -1.25 -12.45
C ARG A 237 -22.95 -0.06 -11.89
N SER A 238 -22.42 1.15 -12.09
CA SER A 238 -23.02 2.42 -11.66
C SER A 238 -24.00 2.97 -12.72
N GLY A 239 -23.64 2.83 -14.00
CA GLY A 239 -24.44 3.33 -15.12
C GLY A 239 -23.75 3.10 -16.47
N THR A 240 -24.00 3.99 -17.44
CA THR A 240 -23.21 4.10 -18.67
C THR A 240 -22.56 5.48 -18.76
N PHE A 241 -21.40 5.52 -19.40
CA PHE A 241 -20.66 6.74 -19.74
C PHE A 241 -20.45 6.81 -21.25
N THR A 242 -20.08 7.98 -21.77
CA THR A 242 -19.71 8.15 -23.19
C THR A 242 -18.40 8.92 -23.29
N LEU A 243 -17.41 8.33 -23.97
CA LEU A 243 -16.09 8.93 -24.18
C LEU A 243 -15.70 8.80 -25.65
N TYR A 244 -15.27 9.91 -26.27
CA TYR A 244 -14.96 9.99 -27.71
C TYR A 244 -16.07 9.48 -28.65
N GLY A 245 -17.34 9.51 -28.20
CA GLY A 245 -18.50 8.99 -28.96
C GLY A 245 -18.73 7.48 -28.84
N ILE A 246 -17.98 6.79 -27.99
CA ILE A 246 -18.18 5.38 -27.63
C ILE A 246 -18.93 5.32 -26.30
N GLU A 247 -20.07 4.63 -26.26
CA GLU A 247 -20.78 4.31 -25.02
C GLU A 247 -20.14 3.09 -24.34
N GLY A 248 -20.00 3.14 -23.01
CA GLY A 248 -19.47 2.05 -22.19
C GLY A 248 -20.16 1.97 -20.83
N ASN A 249 -20.04 0.81 -20.17
CA ASN A 249 -20.53 0.61 -18.81
C ASN A 249 -19.56 1.23 -17.79
N GLU A 250 -20.10 1.99 -16.84
CA GLU A 250 -19.33 2.53 -15.71
C GLU A 250 -19.37 1.55 -14.53
N TYR A 251 -18.21 1.19 -13.98
CA TYR A 251 -18.06 0.32 -12.82
C TYR A 251 -17.30 1.03 -11.70
N VAL A 252 -17.78 0.95 -10.47
CA VAL A 252 -17.22 1.64 -9.30
C VAL A 252 -17.07 0.69 -8.11
N GLY A 253 -16.05 0.91 -7.27
CA GLY A 253 -16.00 0.28 -5.95
C GLY A 253 -17.07 0.89 -5.04
N GLN A 254 -17.75 0.05 -4.25
CA GLN A 254 -18.68 0.51 -3.22
C GLN A 254 -18.06 0.30 -1.83
N ASP A 255 -18.84 0.50 -0.76
CA ASP A 255 -18.36 0.35 0.63
C ASP A 255 -18.26 -1.10 1.11
N ASP A 256 -18.27 -2.06 0.17
CA ASP A 256 -17.99 -3.49 0.33
C ASP A 256 -16.52 -3.86 0.04
N VAL A 257 -15.89 -3.16 -0.92
CA VAL A 257 -14.53 -3.43 -1.44
C VAL A 257 -13.47 -3.49 -0.34
N PHE A 258 -13.62 -2.64 0.66
CA PHE A 258 -12.69 -2.54 1.79
C PHE A 258 -13.36 -2.85 3.14
N ASP A 259 -14.61 -3.35 3.18
CA ASP A 259 -15.27 -3.65 4.47
C ASP A 259 -14.52 -4.76 5.24
N ASN A 260 -14.41 -4.64 6.56
CA ASN A 260 -13.74 -5.62 7.41
C ASN A 260 -14.62 -6.84 7.78
N GLY A 261 -15.75 -7.06 7.10
CA GLY A 261 -16.74 -8.08 7.45
C GLY A 261 -17.82 -7.62 8.43
N THR A 262 -17.87 -6.34 8.82
CA THR A 262 -18.92 -5.81 9.70
C THR A 262 -20.23 -5.55 8.96
N LYS A 263 -20.17 -5.17 7.67
CA LYS A 263 -21.35 -5.02 6.80
C LYS A 263 -21.50 -6.20 5.84
N TYR A 264 -20.38 -6.67 5.28
CA TYR A 264 -20.34 -7.65 4.20
C TYR A 264 -19.52 -8.87 4.63
N GLU A 265 -20.19 -9.92 5.12
CA GLU A 265 -19.56 -11.18 5.59
C GLU A 265 -18.57 -11.79 4.57
N SER A 266 -18.72 -11.50 3.27
CA SER A 266 -17.76 -11.84 2.20
C SER A 266 -16.39 -11.19 2.33
N SER A 267 -16.30 -9.95 2.81
CA SER A 267 -15.05 -9.17 2.92
C SER A 267 -14.31 -9.45 4.24
N LYS A 268 -14.94 -10.22 5.14
CA LYS A 268 -14.42 -10.64 6.46
C LYS A 268 -13.08 -11.35 6.42
N CYS A 269 -12.74 -12.01 5.32
CA CYS A 269 -11.44 -12.65 5.15
C CYS A 269 -10.27 -11.67 4.90
N TYR A 270 -10.54 -10.41 4.52
CA TYR A 270 -9.53 -9.34 4.53
C TYR A 270 -9.21 -8.82 5.94
N ALA A 271 -10.12 -9.03 6.90
CA ALA A 271 -9.90 -8.66 8.28
C ALA A 271 -9.03 -9.70 9.00
N SER A 272 -7.78 -9.32 9.30
CA SER A 272 -6.83 -10.12 10.09
C SER A 272 -7.26 -10.39 11.53
N GLY A 273 -8.41 -9.89 11.97
CA GLY A 273 -8.91 -9.93 13.35
C GLY A 273 -8.10 -9.07 14.34
N VAL A 274 -7.02 -8.43 13.89
CA VAL A 274 -6.12 -7.66 14.75
C VAL A 274 -6.79 -6.36 15.18
N ARG A 275 -6.81 -6.13 16.50
CA ARG A 275 -7.08 -4.81 17.08
C ARG A 275 -5.78 -4.04 17.21
N THR A 276 -5.59 -3.05 16.35
CA THR A 276 -4.43 -2.17 16.43
C THR A 276 -4.71 -0.99 17.37
N GLY A 277 -3.67 -0.58 18.08
CA GLY A 277 -3.63 0.66 18.83
C GLY A 277 -2.18 1.09 18.88
N VAL A 278 -1.87 2.24 18.29
CA VAL A 278 -0.54 2.83 18.38
C VAL A 278 -0.44 3.48 19.74
N LYS A 279 0.54 3.06 20.53
CA LYS A 279 0.98 3.81 21.70
C LYS A 279 2.29 4.50 21.34
N VAL A 280 2.34 5.81 21.58
CA VAL A 280 3.58 6.59 21.58
C VAL A 280 3.70 7.14 23.00
N GLU A 281 4.79 6.84 23.70
CA GLU A 281 5.05 7.28 25.09
C GLU A 281 3.83 7.06 26.02
N ASN A 282 3.16 8.13 26.45
CA ASN A 282 1.98 8.12 27.33
C ASN A 282 0.65 8.21 26.57
N SER A 283 0.67 8.46 25.25
CA SER A 283 -0.51 8.61 24.40
C SER A 283 -0.84 7.26 23.73
N THR A 284 -1.81 6.55 24.31
CA THR A 284 -2.37 5.34 23.69
C THR A 284 -3.51 5.74 22.76
N SER A 285 -3.38 5.51 21.45
CA SER A 285 -4.53 5.58 20.54
C SER A 285 -5.57 4.57 21.00
N ALA A 286 -6.86 4.92 20.95
CA ALA A 286 -7.92 3.97 21.25
C ALA A 286 -7.72 2.70 20.40
N LYS A 287 -7.58 1.53 21.05
CA LYS A 287 -7.50 0.24 20.35
C LYS A 287 -8.77 0.08 19.51
N ARG A 288 -8.65 0.11 18.19
CA ARG A 288 -9.76 -0.12 17.27
C ARG A 288 -9.62 -1.50 16.65
N HIS A 289 -10.74 -2.07 16.22
CA HIS A 289 -10.67 -2.99 15.09
C HIS A 289 -10.24 -2.18 13.88
N ILE A 290 -9.35 -2.73 13.05
CA ILE A 290 -9.09 -2.21 11.71
C ILE A 290 -10.46 -2.15 11.01
N ALA A 291 -10.90 -0.94 10.63
CA ALA A 291 -12.25 -0.72 10.11
C ALA A 291 -12.41 -1.21 8.67
N GLU A 292 -11.30 -1.18 7.92
CA GLU A 292 -11.23 -1.51 6.50
C GLU A 292 -10.18 -2.59 6.25
N GLY A 293 -10.59 -3.74 5.70
CA GLY A 293 -9.70 -4.84 5.38
C GLY A 293 -9.01 -4.61 4.03
N VAL A 294 -7.79 -4.08 4.03
CA VAL A 294 -7.09 -3.73 2.79
C VAL A 294 -6.19 -4.88 2.30
N PRO A 295 -6.30 -5.30 1.02
CA PRO A 295 -5.51 -6.42 0.48
C PRO A 295 -3.98 -6.20 0.31
N GLN A 296 -3.47 -5.00 0.60
CA GLN A 296 -2.05 -4.64 0.38
C GLN A 296 -1.09 -5.11 1.49
N GLY A 297 -0.95 -6.42 1.66
CA GLY A 297 0.18 -7.04 2.37
C GLY A 297 0.10 -7.05 3.93
N PRO A 298 0.48 -8.16 4.58
CA PRO A 298 0.06 -8.43 5.97
C PRO A 298 0.81 -7.69 7.10
N VAL A 299 1.89 -6.95 6.81
CA VAL A 299 2.80 -6.41 7.86
C VAL A 299 2.79 -4.89 7.97
N ILE A 300 3.00 -4.17 6.86
CA ILE A 300 3.24 -2.73 6.86
C ILE A 300 1.92 -1.96 6.82
N SER A 301 1.07 -2.27 5.84
CA SER A 301 -0.20 -1.57 5.55
C SER A 301 -1.13 -1.41 6.77
N PRO A 302 -1.46 -2.45 7.56
CA PRO A 302 -2.30 -2.29 8.74
C PRO A 302 -1.73 -1.36 9.81
N LEU A 303 -0.39 -1.30 9.93
CA LEU A 303 0.31 -0.51 10.92
C LEU A 303 0.46 0.96 10.45
N LEU A 304 0.73 1.18 9.16
CA LEU A 304 0.71 2.51 8.55
C LEU A 304 -0.70 3.12 8.57
N HIS A 305 -1.74 2.37 8.21
CA HIS A 305 -3.14 2.80 8.36
C HIS A 305 -3.42 3.21 9.81
N THR A 306 -2.96 2.41 10.80
CA THR A 306 -3.17 2.76 12.21
C THR A 306 -2.44 4.06 12.59
N LEU A 307 -1.27 4.33 12.04
CA LEU A 307 -0.46 5.52 12.32
C LEU A 307 -1.00 6.78 11.63
N TYR A 308 -1.42 6.67 10.36
CA TYR A 308 -1.86 7.80 9.54
C TYR A 308 -3.38 8.06 9.65
N ALA A 309 -4.23 7.03 9.60
CA ALA A 309 -5.69 7.19 9.53
C ALA A 309 -6.40 7.29 10.89
N THR A 310 -5.94 6.60 11.94
CA THR A 310 -6.67 6.55 13.24
C THR A 310 -6.90 7.92 13.89
N TYR A 311 -6.05 8.91 13.57
CA TYR A 311 -6.09 10.29 14.09
C TYR A 311 -6.79 11.31 13.16
N ILE A 312 -7.52 10.86 12.14
CA ILE A 312 -8.31 11.72 11.25
C ILE A 312 -9.40 12.51 12.01
N SER A 313 -9.78 13.67 11.45
CA SER A 313 -10.71 14.64 12.05
C SER A 313 -12.12 14.08 12.23
N LYS A 314 -12.78 14.45 13.34
CA LYS A 314 -14.18 14.07 13.66
C LYS A 314 -15.21 15.14 13.24
N LEU A 315 -14.86 16.08 12.36
CA LEU A 315 -15.77 17.13 11.92
C LEU A 315 -16.86 16.55 10.97
N PRO A 316 -18.15 16.83 11.20
CA PRO A 316 -19.24 16.24 10.41
C PRO A 316 -19.32 16.76 8.96
N THR A 317 -18.50 17.75 8.61
CA THR A 317 -18.34 18.27 7.24
C THR A 317 -17.22 17.55 6.45
N THR A 318 -16.41 16.72 7.11
CA THR A 318 -15.26 16.05 6.49
C THR A 318 -15.68 14.73 5.84
N LYS A 319 -15.76 14.70 4.51
CA LYS A 319 -15.82 13.46 3.74
C LYS A 319 -14.41 13.02 3.37
N ILE A 320 -13.99 11.85 3.83
CA ILE A 320 -12.73 11.21 3.48
C ILE A 320 -13.05 9.77 3.07
N ALA A 321 -12.49 9.32 1.96
CA ALA A 321 -12.28 7.90 1.73
C ALA A 321 -10.92 7.54 2.34
N GLN A 322 -10.93 6.64 3.32
CA GLN A 322 -9.71 6.11 3.92
C GLN A 322 -9.31 4.86 3.14
N TYR A 323 -8.02 4.76 2.84
CA TYR A 323 -7.38 3.53 2.39
C TYR A 323 -6.29 3.20 3.43
N ALA A 324 -5.51 2.13 3.25
CA ALA A 324 -4.49 1.78 4.25
C ALA A 324 -3.21 2.63 4.14
N ASP A 325 -2.94 3.08 2.93
CA ASP A 325 -1.78 3.81 2.44
C ASP A 325 -2.19 5.17 1.86
N ASP A 326 -3.25 5.20 1.04
CA ASP A 326 -3.80 6.44 0.46
C ASP A 326 -4.85 7.14 1.35
N MET A 327 -5.05 8.45 1.12
CA MET A 327 -6.11 9.25 1.74
C MET A 327 -6.69 10.27 0.74
N ALA A 328 -7.86 9.96 0.16
CA ALA A 328 -8.56 10.89 -0.72
C ALA A 328 -9.44 11.86 0.08
N ILE A 329 -9.01 13.13 0.18
CA ILE A 329 -9.77 14.20 0.83
C ILE A 329 -10.79 14.79 -0.16
N LEU A 330 -12.03 14.31 -0.10
CA LEU A 330 -13.14 14.79 -0.93
C LEU A 330 -13.71 16.11 -0.40
N HIS A 331 -12.97 17.20 -0.66
CA HIS A 331 -13.25 18.61 -0.35
C HIS A 331 -13.28 19.01 1.14
N ILE A 332 -12.50 20.03 1.50
CA ILE A 332 -12.72 20.91 2.67
C ILE A 332 -12.54 22.37 2.23
N VAL A 333 -13.34 23.28 2.79
CA VAL A 333 -13.35 24.71 2.47
C VAL A 333 -13.37 25.56 3.75
N LEU A 334 -12.53 26.60 3.78
CA LEU A 334 -12.45 27.75 4.71
C LEU A 334 -11.80 27.63 6.11
N LEU A 335 -10.82 28.54 6.30
CA LEU A 335 -10.49 29.37 7.47
C LEU A 335 -9.69 28.79 8.67
N CYS A 336 -8.83 29.67 9.20
CA CYS A 336 -7.80 29.43 10.21
C CYS A 336 -7.89 30.47 11.34
N SER A 337 -7.47 30.12 12.57
CA SER A 337 -7.07 31.06 13.65
C SER A 337 -6.26 30.36 14.77
N CYS A 338 -5.46 31.15 15.50
CA CYS A 338 -4.42 30.79 16.51
C CYS A 338 -4.95 30.07 17.78
N CYS A 339 -4.18 29.53 18.76
CA CYS A 339 -2.73 29.39 19.09
C CYS A 339 -2.56 28.20 20.12
N GLY A 340 -1.42 27.80 20.74
CA GLY A 340 0.01 28.18 20.71
C GLY A 340 0.69 28.07 22.12
N ILE A 341 2.04 27.89 22.18
CA ILE A 341 2.95 28.01 23.39
C ILE A 341 2.89 26.84 24.43
N SER A 342 3.96 26.30 25.09
CA SER A 342 5.43 26.18 24.84
C SER A 342 6.16 25.35 25.94
N HIS A 343 7.31 24.70 25.63
CA HIS A 343 8.38 24.19 26.55
C HIS A 343 8.06 23.00 27.51
N CYS A 344 8.97 22.05 27.90
CA CYS A 344 10.36 21.72 27.50
C CYS A 344 10.86 20.30 27.94
N THR A 345 11.80 19.72 27.16
CA THR A 345 12.95 18.81 27.52
C THR A 345 12.81 17.38 28.13
N SER A 346 13.00 16.34 27.27
CA SER A 346 14.01 15.22 27.34
C SER A 346 14.06 14.16 28.48
N PRO A 347 14.67 12.95 28.29
CA PRO A 347 14.75 12.09 27.08
C PRO A 347 14.70 10.54 27.36
N GLU A 348 13.75 9.79 26.80
CA GLU A 348 13.78 8.30 26.78
C GLU A 348 13.33 7.77 25.40
N PHE A 349 14.25 7.24 24.58
CA PHE A 349 14.04 7.09 23.12
C PHE A 349 13.13 5.92 22.70
N ILE A 350 13.21 4.76 23.37
CA ILE A 350 12.52 3.52 22.94
C ILE A 350 11.60 2.90 24.01
N ASP A 351 11.64 3.38 25.26
CA ASP A 351 10.60 3.05 26.26
C ASP A 351 9.19 3.50 25.80
N ALA A 352 9.16 4.49 24.90
CA ALA A 352 7.98 4.99 24.19
C ALA A 352 7.25 3.97 23.29
N VAL A 353 7.92 2.88 22.90
CA VAL A 353 7.35 1.82 22.03
C VAL A 353 6.98 0.56 22.82
N PHE A 354 7.68 0.26 23.91
CA PHE A 354 7.59 -1.05 24.58
C PHE A 354 6.77 -1.09 25.87
N ARG A 355 6.39 0.04 26.49
CA ARG A 355 5.53 -0.01 27.69
C ARG A 355 4.07 -0.30 27.36
N GLN A 356 3.75 -1.60 27.37
CA GLN A 356 2.42 -2.24 27.36
C GLN A 356 1.70 -2.31 26.00
N MET A 357 1.97 -3.40 25.27
CA MET A 357 0.91 -4.11 24.54
C MET A 357 0.03 -4.95 25.50
N GLU A 358 0.54 -5.31 26.68
CA GLU A 358 -0.17 -5.99 27.77
C GLU A 358 -1.20 -5.10 28.48
N THR A 359 -2.36 -4.90 27.83
CA THR A 359 -3.74 -4.78 28.38
C THR A 359 -4.68 -4.39 27.24
#